data_AF-A0A661MQP6-F1
#
_entry.id   AF-A0A661MQP6-F1
#
_cell.length_a   1.000
_cell.length_b   1.000
_cell.length_c   1.000
_cell.angle_alpha   90.00
_cell.angle_beta   90.00
_cell.angle_gamma   90.00
#
_symmetry.space_group_name_H-M   'P 1'
#
loop_
_entity.id
_entity.type
_entity.pdbx_description
1 polymer ?
#
loop_
_entity_poly.entity_id
_entity_poly.type
_entity_poly.pdbx_seq_one_letter_code
_entity_poly.pdbx_strand_id
1 'polypeptide(L)'
;MYREKMNELIPTHMHYGLDAYIKKGIGPGSFMRAVFENNLMNAFGCADEENRRAMFQWVTFVYNYAPAQSHGSPEIVNAWIEKGGLNGK
;
A
#
# COMPACT_ATOMS: atom_id res chain seq x y z
N MET A 1 -4.72 14.01 4.71
CA MET A 1 -3.34 13.61 5.05
C MET A 1 -2.82 12.52 4.10
N TYR A 2 -3.31 11.26 4.10
CA TYR A 2 -2.78 10.26 3.15
C TYR A 2 -3.17 10.51 1.67
N ARG A 3 -4.40 10.93 1.37
CA ARG A 3 -4.87 11.10 -0.03
C ARG A 3 -4.10 12.13 -0.85
N GLU A 4 -3.73 13.24 -0.22
CA GLU A 4 -2.92 14.27 -0.85
C GLU A 4 -1.54 13.72 -1.22
N LYS A 5 -0.88 13.04 -0.28
CA LYS A 5 0.42 12.42 -0.53
C LYS A 5 0.36 11.24 -1.48
N MET A 6 -0.76 10.52 -1.54
CA MET A 6 -1.00 9.52 -2.58
C MET A 6 -0.98 10.15 -3.96
N ASN A 7 -1.66 11.28 -4.15
CA ASN A 7 -1.70 11.96 -5.45
C ASN A 7 -0.32 12.52 -5.88
N GLU A 8 0.52 12.90 -4.92
CA GLU A 8 1.88 13.40 -5.19
C GLU A 8 2.90 12.30 -5.46
N LEU A 9 2.81 11.19 -4.73
CA LEU A 9 3.89 10.19 -4.65
C LEU A 9 3.62 8.93 -5.46
N ILE A 10 2.34 8.57 -5.64
CA ILE A 10 1.96 7.26 -6.18
C ILE A 10 1.48 7.42 -7.62
N PRO A 11 1.88 6.52 -8.55
CA PRO A 11 1.35 6.48 -9.90
C PRO A 11 -0.18 6.47 -9.96
N THR A 12 -0.77 7.24 -10.87
CA THR A 12 -2.22 7.48 -10.94
C THR A 12 -3.03 6.19 -11.10
N HIS A 13 -2.54 5.20 -11.86
CA HIS A 13 -3.23 3.92 -12.06
C HIS A 13 -3.37 3.09 -10.77
N MET A 14 -2.56 3.40 -9.76
CA MET A 14 -2.56 2.69 -8.48
C MET A 14 -3.49 3.32 -7.44
N HIS A 15 -3.96 4.56 -7.66
CA HIS A 15 -4.76 5.31 -6.69
C HIS A 15 -6.05 4.60 -6.27
N TYR A 16 -6.75 3.99 -7.24
CA TYR A 16 -8.00 3.30 -6.94
C TYR A 16 -7.78 2.09 -6.01
N GLY A 17 -6.80 1.23 -6.34
CA GLY A 17 -6.48 0.05 -5.54
C GLY A 17 -5.95 0.43 -4.15
N LEU A 18 -5.09 1.45 -4.09
CA LEU A 18 -4.54 1.97 -2.84
C LEU A 18 -5.61 2.58 -1.92
N ASP A 19 -6.52 3.37 -2.48
CA ASP A 19 -7.61 3.94 -1.69
C ASP A 19 -8.59 2.87 -1.21
N ALA A 20 -8.90 1.87 -2.05
CA ALA A 20 -9.72 0.72 -1.69
C ALA A 20 -9.09 -0.09 -0.54
N TYR A 21 -7.78 -0.32 -0.60
CA TYR A 21 -7.04 -1.00 0.46
C TYR A 21 -7.05 -0.21 1.78
N ILE A 22 -6.69 1.08 1.74
CA ILE A 22 -6.63 1.91 2.95
C ILE A 22 -8.01 2.09 3.57
N LYS A 23 -9.05 2.38 2.77
CA LYS A 23 -10.37 2.67 3.32
C LYS A 23 -11.15 1.44 3.72
N LYS A 24 -11.12 0.40 2.90
CA LYS A 24 -12.04 -0.74 3.00
C LYS A 24 -11.33 -2.06 3.30
N GLY A 25 -10.00 -2.06 3.41
CA GLY A 25 -9.23 -3.30 3.59
C GLY A 25 -9.35 -4.23 2.39
N ILE A 26 -9.73 -3.75 1.19
CA ILE A 26 -9.85 -4.61 0.02
C ILE A 26 -8.47 -5.16 -0.33
N GLY A 27 -8.36 -6.49 -0.43
CA GLY A 27 -7.12 -7.20 -0.67
C GLY A 27 -6.31 -6.63 -1.84
N PRO A 28 -5.05 -6.21 -1.63
CA PRO A 28 -4.24 -5.65 -2.68
C PRO A 28 -3.72 -6.72 -3.64
N GLY A 29 -3.37 -6.33 -4.86
CA GLY A 29 -2.63 -7.18 -5.79
C GLY A 29 -1.21 -7.49 -5.29
N SER A 30 -0.51 -8.41 -5.98
CA SER A 30 0.80 -8.94 -5.55
C SER A 30 1.85 -7.85 -5.25
N PHE A 31 1.97 -6.85 -6.14
CA PHE A 31 2.91 -5.75 -5.96
C PHE A 31 2.62 -4.96 -4.67
N MET A 32 1.40 -4.43 -4.53
CA MET A 32 1.03 -3.66 -3.35
C MET A 32 1.12 -4.51 -2.08
N ARG A 33 0.69 -5.77 -2.13
CA ARG A 33 0.82 -6.69 -1.00
C ARG A 33 2.27 -6.76 -0.52
N ALA A 34 3.21 -6.97 -1.43
CA ALA A 34 4.64 -7.02 -1.10
C ALA A 34 5.17 -5.69 -0.53
N VAL A 35 4.73 -4.54 -1.05
CA VAL A 35 5.10 -3.22 -0.52
C VAL A 35 4.60 -3.04 0.91
N PHE A 36 3.32 -3.35 1.18
CA PHE A 36 2.71 -3.20 2.51
C PHE A 36 3.21 -4.24 3.53
N GLU A 37 3.67 -5.40 3.08
CA GLU A 37 4.32 -6.43 3.91
C GLU A 37 5.83 -6.18 4.12
N ASN A 38 6.34 -4.99 3.78
CA ASN A 38 7.77 -4.63 3.86
C ASN A 38 8.72 -5.62 3.14
N ASN A 39 8.23 -6.30 2.11
CA ASN A 39 9.01 -7.24 1.32
C ASN A 39 9.47 -6.58 0.01
N LEU A 40 10.51 -5.74 0.12
CA LEU A 40 11.00 -4.95 -1.02
C LEU A 40 11.55 -5.82 -2.16
N MET A 41 12.17 -6.96 -1.85
CA MET A 41 12.65 -7.90 -2.88
C MET A 41 11.49 -8.41 -3.75
N ASN A 42 10.40 -8.86 -3.12
CA ASN A 42 9.21 -9.31 -3.85
C ASN A 42 8.48 -8.14 -4.53
N ALA A 43 8.46 -6.95 -3.90
CA ALA A 43 7.85 -5.76 -4.50
C ALA A 43 8.54 -5.38 -5.81
N PHE A 44 9.88 -5.36 -5.87
CA PHE A 44 10.61 -5.12 -7.11
C PHE A 44 10.38 -6.22 -8.16
N GLY A 45 10.24 -7.48 -7.73
CA GLY A 45 9.93 -8.61 -8.62
C GLY A 45 8.54 -8.54 -9.24
N CYS A 46 7.56 -8.00 -8.52
CA CYS A 46 6.17 -7.86 -8.97
C CYS A 46 5.87 -6.52 -9.68
N ALA A 47 6.75 -5.53 -9.55
CA ALA A 47 6.50 -4.18 -10.06
C ALA A 47 6.54 -4.10 -11.59
N ASP A 48 5.56 -3.40 -12.16
CA ASP A 48 5.67 -2.84 -13.51
C ASP A 48 6.76 -1.75 -13.59
N GLU A 49 7.00 -1.21 -14.78
CA GLU A 49 8.05 -0.21 -15.02
C GLU A 49 7.85 1.07 -14.21
N GLU A 50 6.61 1.55 -14.10
CA GLU A 50 6.30 2.81 -13.41
C GLU A 50 6.41 2.65 -11.90
N ASN A 51 5.86 1.56 -11.35
CA ASN A 51 5.94 1.23 -9.93
C ASN A 51 7.38 0.94 -9.49
N ARG A 52 8.20 0.32 -10.35
CA ARG A 52 9.62 0.10 -10.08
C ARG A 52 10.40 1.42 -10.00
N ARG A 53 10.11 2.38 -10.89
CA ARG A 53 10.68 3.74 -10.83
C ARG A 53 10.21 4.51 -9.59
N ALA A 54 8.95 4.30 -9.19
CA ALA A 54 8.32 4.97 -8.05
C ALA A 54 8.56 4.26 -6.70
N MET A 55 9.44 3.25 -6.61
CA MET A 55 9.55 2.44 -5.39
C MET A 55 9.95 3.26 -4.16
N PHE A 56 10.84 4.25 -4.31
CA PHE A 56 11.22 5.13 -3.21
C PHE A 56 10.03 5.93 -2.68
N GLN A 57 9.19 6.43 -3.59
CA GLN A 57 7.96 7.14 -3.27
C GLN A 57 6.94 6.21 -2.59
N TRP A 58 6.82 4.96 -3.03
CA TRP A 58 6.00 3.94 -2.37
C TRP A 58 6.42 3.71 -0.92
N VAL A 59 7.71 3.48 -0.66
CA VAL A 59 8.20 3.27 0.72
C VAL A 59 8.00 4.52 1.57
N THR A 60 8.29 5.70 1.01
CA THR A 60 8.05 6.98 1.68
C THR A 60 6.58 7.15 2.04
N PHE A 61 5.68 6.79 1.12
CA PHE A 61 4.25 6.86 1.32
C PHE A 61 3.78 5.94 2.45
N VAL A 62 4.16 4.67 2.38
CA VAL A 62 3.76 3.67 3.38
C VAL A 62 4.27 4.05 4.77
N TYR A 63 5.54 4.42 4.89
CA TYR A 63 6.13 4.70 6.20
C TYR A 63 5.59 5.97 6.86
N ASN A 64 5.36 7.05 6.10
CA ASN A 64 5.04 8.36 6.68
C ASN A 64 3.54 8.72 6.65
N TYR A 65 2.76 8.12 5.74
CA TYR A 65 1.40 8.59 5.46
C TYR A 65 0.33 7.50 5.46
N ALA A 66 0.68 6.23 5.26
CA ALA A 66 -0.28 5.15 5.43
C ALA A 66 -0.64 4.95 6.92
N PRO A 67 -1.83 4.43 7.24
CA PRO A 67 -2.16 4.09 8.62
C PRO A 67 -1.15 3.08 9.20
N ALA A 68 -0.63 3.34 10.40
CA ALA A 68 0.43 2.50 10.99
C ALA A 68 0.06 1.02 11.14
N GLN A 69 -1.24 0.70 11.27
CA GLN A 69 -1.74 -0.68 11.37
C GLN A 69 -1.99 -1.34 10.01
N SER A 70 -1.76 -0.65 8.89
CA SER A 70 -1.99 -1.18 7.55
C SER A 70 -0.74 -1.78 6.91
N HIS A 71 0.43 -1.74 7.54
CA HIS A 71 1.67 -2.21 6.94
C HIS A 71 2.61 -2.78 7.99
N GLY A 72 3.54 -3.63 7.58
CA GLY A 72 4.44 -4.33 8.50
C GLY A 72 4.64 -5.77 8.07
N SER A 73 4.32 -6.72 8.95
CA SER A 73 4.37 -8.14 8.62
C SER A 73 3.10 -8.59 7.87
N PRO A 74 3.13 -9.77 7.22
CA PRO A 74 1.93 -10.37 6.61
C PRO A 74 0.73 -10.46 7.55
N GLU A 75 0.96 -10.71 8.84
CA GLU A 75 -0.08 -10.79 9.86
C GLU A 75 -0.76 -9.42 10.08
N ILE A 76 0.01 -8.33 10.12
CA ILE A 76 -0.53 -6.98 10.24
C ILE A 76 -1.37 -6.62 9.01
N VAL A 77 -0.87 -6.93 7.81
CA VAL A 77 -1.59 -6.67 6.56
C VAL A 77 -2.88 -7.48 6.47
N ASN A 78 -2.87 -8.75 6.88
CA ASN A 78 -4.07 -9.58 6.94
C ASN A 78 -5.07 -9.06 7.97
N ALA A 79 -4.62 -8.69 9.18
CA ALA A 79 -5.49 -8.10 10.20
C ALA A 79 -6.13 -6.79 9.73
N TRP A 80 -5.40 -5.96 8.96
CA TRP A 80 -5.95 -4.74 8.35
C TRP A 80 -7.06 -5.03 7.32
N ILE A 81 -6.84 -6.05 6.48
CA ILE A 81 -7.83 -6.52 5.49
C ILE A 81 -9.08 -7.05 6.19
N GLU A 82 -8.91 -7.91 7.20
CA GLU A 82 -10.00 -8.50 7.98
C GLU A 82 -10.80 -7.45 8.76
N LYS A 83 -10.11 -6.46 9.32
CA LYS A 83 -10.74 -5.31 9.98
C LYS A 83 -11.66 -4.55 9.01
N GLY A 84 -11.30 -4.48 7.73
CA GLY A 84 -12.01 -3.66 6.72
C GLY A 84 -11.42 -2.26 6.55
N GLY A 85 -10.12 -2.11 6.80
CA GLY A 85 -9.41 -0.84 6.68
C GLY A 85 -9.92 0.24 7.64
N LEU A 86 -9.81 1.51 7.25
CA LEU A 86 -10.27 2.64 8.07
C LEU A 86 -11.79 2.64 8.33
N ASN A 87 -12.57 2.04 7.45
CA ASN A 87 -14.03 1.94 7.60
C ASN A 87 -14.46 0.74 8.47
N GLY A 88 -13.50 -0.13 8.82
CA GLY A 88 -13.66 -1.27 9.69
C GLY A 88 -13.91 -0.89 11.16
N LYS A 89 -14.56 -1.78 11.91
CA LYS A 89 -14.78 -1.62 13.36
C LYS A 89 -13.62 -2.19 14.17
#